data_AF-A0A7C3QJS4-F1
#
_entry.id   AF-A0A7C3QJS4-F1
#
_cell.length_a   1.000
_cell.length_b   1.000
_cell.length_c   1.000
_cell.angle_alpha   90.00
_cell.angle_beta   90.00
_cell.angle_gamma   90.00
#
_symmetry.space_group_name_H-M   'P 1'
#
loop_
_entity.id
_entity.type
_entity.pdbx_description
1 polymer ?
#
loop_
_entity_poly.entity_id
_entity_poly.type
_entity_poly.pdbx_seq_one_letter_code
_entity_poly.pdbx_strand_id
1 'polypeptide(L)'
;RSPLEPHAGDITFFNHTGEIMEGDGAQDNAVVSYGIRLNIKTYPEGHQGHLLTSPPPGYVKQDYEASAYSASPSMPNRKAEMNANPVGNEMQGINWVWPEASREERRRLYGIYRDHALGFLYFTQQERGLRHVGLPDDEFVDNGNIPYRVFVREARRIVGEATMTEADINPFLAGNGLIPPRRSDSVAIGHYPIDSKPTRPKTDLSRPDKGNGDFYLVNASQPFQVPFGALVPKRVDGLLVPAAMSATHVAFSSIRMDPTWVVMGQAAGIAAVVSIREKTAVRDTPVDKIQRALLAQKLKLFFYWDLPATHPAFTAVQWLSARQVIGGYPDRLFRPDQNLTRAELASLMVRAFHLWPSVSEIHFTDVPYTHWAFRDIETLFDNRALEAFGVKPLWPTAGGYNAKEHAGFRNHHHNRFGEFRPAQAVTGAEFNAVVEKLSGRKPGLPPDEAVTRGAASIALAALGI
;
A
#
# COMPACT_ATOMS: atom_id res chain seq x y z
N ARG A 1 7.80 -15.09 14.30
CA ARG A 1 8.69 -14.01 13.79
C ARG A 1 9.48 -14.49 12.59
N SER A 2 9.69 -13.63 11.60
CA SER A 2 10.60 -13.87 10.47
C SER A 2 11.29 -12.55 10.07
N PRO A 3 12.35 -12.54 9.25
CA PRO A 3 12.91 -11.29 8.72
C PRO A 3 11.90 -10.41 7.97
N LEU A 4 10.83 -11.00 7.45
CA LEU A 4 9.75 -10.29 6.76
C LEU A 4 8.64 -9.81 7.69
N GLU A 5 8.63 -10.28 8.94
CA GLU A 5 7.64 -9.98 9.98
C GLU A 5 8.33 -9.87 11.37
N PRO A 6 9.21 -8.87 11.56
CA PRO A 6 9.90 -8.67 12.83
C PRO A 6 8.93 -8.32 13.97
N HIS A 7 7.78 -7.70 13.67
CA HIS A 7 6.79 -7.30 14.67
C HIS A 7 5.69 -8.34 14.94
N ALA A 8 5.83 -9.56 14.40
CA ALA A 8 4.93 -10.66 14.74
C ALA A 8 5.29 -11.32 16.10
N GLY A 9 4.37 -12.08 16.67
CA GLY A 9 4.56 -12.75 17.97
C GLY A 9 4.35 -11.84 19.17
N ASP A 10 4.78 -12.31 20.34
CA ASP A 10 4.76 -11.51 21.57
C ASP A 10 5.85 -10.45 21.49
N ILE A 11 5.43 -9.19 21.32
CA ILE A 11 6.30 -8.04 21.39
C ILE A 11 5.71 -7.04 22.38
N THR A 12 6.58 -6.43 23.18
CA THR A 12 6.24 -5.19 23.89
C THR A 12 6.95 -4.04 23.20
N PHE A 13 6.17 -3.07 22.73
CA PHE A 13 6.68 -1.95 21.95
C PHE A 13 6.74 -0.69 22.79
N PHE A 14 7.87 0.01 22.73
CA PHE A 14 8.00 1.32 23.35
C PHE A 14 7.94 2.44 22.32
N ASN A 15 6.83 3.19 22.28
CA ASN A 15 6.59 4.24 21.28
C ASN A 15 7.69 5.31 21.19
N HIS A 16 8.34 5.67 22.30
CA HIS A 16 9.30 6.77 22.29
C HIS A 16 10.64 6.40 21.67
N THR A 17 11.08 5.15 21.82
CA THR A 17 12.37 4.68 21.28
C THR A 17 12.21 3.81 20.04
N GLY A 18 11.01 3.26 19.81
CA GLY A 18 10.75 2.28 18.76
C GLY A 18 11.30 0.88 19.10
N GLU A 19 11.73 0.66 20.34
CA GLU A 19 12.31 -0.61 20.76
C GLU A 19 11.26 -1.72 20.79
N ILE A 20 11.61 -2.84 20.15
CA ILE A 20 10.90 -4.12 20.25
C ILE A 20 11.57 -4.90 21.38
N MET A 21 10.88 -5.07 22.50
CA MET A 21 11.35 -5.91 23.60
C MET A 21 10.88 -7.35 23.41
N GLU A 22 11.75 -8.31 23.71
CA GLU A 22 11.49 -9.74 23.53
C GLU A 22 10.27 -10.23 24.33
N GLY A 23 9.41 -10.99 23.67
CA GLY A 23 8.34 -11.79 24.27
C GLY A 23 8.36 -13.25 23.79
N ASP A 24 7.47 -14.10 24.34
CA ASP A 24 7.48 -15.57 24.22
C ASP A 24 6.76 -16.16 22.99
N GLY A 25 6.07 -15.34 22.19
CA GLY A 25 5.33 -15.72 20.99
C GLY A 25 3.82 -15.99 21.19
N ALA A 26 3.29 -15.92 22.41
CA ALA A 26 1.91 -16.34 22.71
C ALA A 26 0.80 -15.50 22.07
N GLN A 27 1.11 -14.30 21.56
CA GLN A 27 0.11 -13.34 21.09
C GLN A 27 -0.37 -13.55 19.65
N ASP A 28 0.34 -14.32 18.82
CA ASP A 28 -0.11 -14.64 17.45
C ASP A 28 -1.43 -15.44 17.45
N ASN A 29 -1.76 -16.08 18.57
CA ASN A 29 -3.01 -16.82 18.77
C ASN A 29 -4.12 -15.98 19.43
N ALA A 30 -3.83 -14.73 19.79
CA ALA A 30 -4.78 -13.85 20.46
C ALA A 30 -5.39 -12.85 19.47
N VAL A 31 -6.62 -12.44 19.76
CA VAL A 31 -7.30 -11.40 18.97
C VAL A 31 -7.18 -10.07 19.70
N VAL A 32 -7.02 -8.97 18.94
CA VAL A 32 -6.93 -7.61 19.48
C VAL A 32 -8.20 -7.16 20.18
N SER A 33 -8.07 -6.18 21.08
CA SER A 33 -9.18 -5.58 21.81
C SER A 33 -10.32 -5.11 20.90
N TYR A 34 -11.54 -5.37 21.36
CA TYR A 34 -12.76 -4.83 20.78
C TYR A 34 -13.43 -3.89 21.78
N GLY A 35 -14.33 -3.05 21.31
CA GLY A 35 -15.12 -2.20 22.18
C GLY A 35 -16.34 -1.65 21.47
N ILE A 36 -17.23 -1.01 22.22
CA ILE A 36 -18.19 -0.08 21.61
C ILE A 36 -17.54 1.30 21.62
N ARG A 37 -17.33 1.85 20.42
CA ARG A 37 -16.86 3.22 20.25
C ARG A 37 -18.07 4.13 20.34
N LEU A 38 -18.34 4.63 21.54
CA LEU A 38 -19.46 5.54 21.76
C LEU A 38 -19.22 6.83 20.99
N ASN A 39 -20.24 7.29 20.29
CA ASN A 39 -20.30 8.69 19.92
C ASN A 39 -20.55 9.48 21.21
N ILE A 40 -19.81 10.58 21.38
CA ILE A 40 -19.98 11.52 22.48
C ILE A 40 -20.18 12.93 21.93
N LYS A 41 -20.88 13.76 22.68
CA LYS A 41 -21.15 15.17 22.37
C LYS A 41 -20.78 16.03 23.55
N THR A 42 -20.16 17.16 23.28
CA THR A 42 -19.89 18.22 24.27
C THR A 42 -21.09 19.16 24.33
N TYR A 43 -21.74 19.22 25.50
CA TYR A 43 -22.88 20.06 25.79
C TYR A 43 -22.47 21.36 26.50
N PRO A 44 -23.27 22.43 26.35
CA PRO A 44 -23.12 23.62 27.18
C PRO A 44 -23.25 23.31 28.67
N GLU A 45 -22.62 24.14 29.49
CA GLU A 45 -22.72 24.06 30.95
C GLU A 45 -24.19 24.14 31.41
N GLY A 46 -24.56 23.33 32.41
CA GLY A 46 -25.92 23.27 32.95
C GLY A 46 -26.90 22.36 32.19
N HIS A 47 -26.55 21.85 31.00
CA HIS A 47 -27.34 20.80 30.33
C HIS A 47 -27.23 19.50 31.14
N GLN A 48 -28.33 18.78 31.43
CA GLN A 48 -28.27 17.59 32.31
C GLN A 48 -28.74 16.28 31.68
N GLY A 49 -29.52 16.31 30.59
CA GLY A 49 -30.11 15.11 29.99
C GLY A 49 -29.12 14.10 29.39
N HIS A 50 -27.82 14.39 29.42
CA HIS A 50 -26.75 13.58 28.82
C HIS A 50 -25.86 12.87 29.86
N LEU A 51 -26.11 13.12 31.16
CA LEU A 51 -25.33 12.58 32.26
C LEU A 51 -25.85 11.20 32.66
N LEU A 52 -24.93 10.25 32.85
CA LEU A 52 -25.25 8.97 33.48
C LEU A 52 -25.34 9.17 34.99
N THR A 53 -26.55 9.04 35.54
CA THR A 53 -26.85 9.29 36.96
C THR A 53 -26.58 8.09 37.87
N SER A 54 -26.43 6.90 37.29
CA SER A 54 -26.09 5.67 37.99
C SER A 54 -25.05 4.86 37.19
N PRO A 55 -24.18 4.10 37.87
CA PRO A 55 -23.20 3.27 37.17
C PRO A 55 -23.92 2.14 36.41
N PRO A 56 -23.46 1.77 35.21
CA PRO A 56 -24.01 0.63 34.48
C PRO A 56 -23.69 -0.71 35.17
N PRO A 57 -24.40 -1.80 34.81
CA PRO A 57 -24.13 -3.13 35.35
C PRO A 57 -22.65 -3.54 35.20
N GLY A 58 -22.06 -4.06 36.28
CA GLY A 58 -20.68 -4.53 36.27
C GLY A 58 -19.61 -3.44 36.29
N TYR A 59 -19.98 -2.17 36.54
CA TYR A 59 -19.02 -1.07 36.69
C TYR A 59 -18.04 -1.31 37.85
N VAL A 60 -16.75 -1.27 37.54
CA VAL A 60 -15.65 -1.29 38.51
C VAL A 60 -14.73 -0.11 38.19
N LYS A 61 -14.55 0.81 39.14
CA LYS A 61 -13.79 2.06 38.93
C LYS A 61 -12.35 1.78 38.48
N GLN A 62 -11.70 0.80 39.09
CA GLN A 62 -10.30 0.44 38.86
C GLN A 62 -10.01 0.06 37.40
N ASP A 63 -11.01 -0.42 36.66
CA ASP A 63 -10.87 -0.78 35.24
C ASP A 63 -10.53 0.43 34.35
N TYR A 64 -10.76 1.66 34.84
CA TYR A 64 -10.63 2.89 34.05
C TYR A 64 -9.59 3.88 34.60
N GLU A 65 -9.10 3.67 35.82
CA GLU A 65 -8.26 4.65 36.54
C GLU A 65 -7.01 5.05 35.76
N ALA A 66 -6.36 4.08 35.11
CA ALA A 66 -5.14 4.27 34.34
C ALA A 66 -5.35 4.83 32.92
N SER A 67 -6.59 5.14 32.51
CA SER A 67 -6.84 5.65 31.15
C SER A 67 -6.24 7.04 30.93
N ALA A 68 -5.60 7.30 29.79
CA ALA A 68 -5.10 8.63 29.43
C ALA A 68 -6.15 9.53 28.73
N TYR A 69 -7.42 9.09 28.65
CA TYR A 69 -8.45 9.78 27.86
C TYR A 69 -8.86 11.13 28.46
N SER A 70 -8.93 12.15 27.59
CA SER A 70 -9.25 13.54 27.95
C SER A 70 -10.48 14.12 27.23
N ALA A 71 -11.20 13.31 26.44
CA ALA A 71 -12.44 13.69 25.74
C ALA A 71 -12.34 15.01 24.94
N SER A 72 -11.62 15.00 23.80
CA SER A 72 -11.48 16.19 22.95
C SER A 72 -12.48 16.16 21.78
N PRO A 73 -13.44 17.11 21.69
CA PRO A 73 -14.33 17.23 20.54
C PRO A 73 -13.54 17.67 19.30
N SER A 74 -13.48 16.80 18.30
CA SER A 74 -12.72 17.02 17.06
C SER A 74 -13.58 16.99 15.80
N MET A 75 -14.88 16.71 15.92
CA MET A 75 -15.81 16.53 14.80
C MET A 75 -16.91 17.62 14.80
N PRO A 76 -17.59 17.83 13.65
CA PRO A 76 -18.76 18.71 13.56
C PRO A 76 -19.82 18.42 14.63
N ASN A 77 -20.63 19.42 14.96
CA ASN A 77 -21.66 19.35 16.02
C ASN A 77 -21.11 19.06 17.43
N ARG A 78 -19.85 19.41 17.68
CA ARG A 78 -19.15 19.20 18.96
C ARG A 78 -19.12 17.72 19.36
N LYS A 79 -19.06 16.85 18.37
CA LYS A 79 -19.00 15.40 18.58
C LYS A 79 -17.55 14.93 18.61
N ALA A 80 -17.37 13.78 19.22
CA ALA A 80 -16.16 12.98 19.14
C ALA A 80 -16.53 11.51 19.30
N GLU A 81 -15.55 10.66 19.02
CA GLU A 81 -15.64 9.25 19.31
C GLU A 81 -14.86 8.94 20.58
N MET A 82 -15.44 8.14 21.46
CA MET A 82 -14.75 7.62 22.63
C MET A 82 -13.91 6.42 22.22
N ASN A 83 -12.60 6.64 22.16
CA ASN A 83 -11.62 5.64 21.76
C ASN A 83 -10.37 5.76 22.62
N ALA A 84 -10.22 4.86 23.57
CA ALA A 84 -9.09 4.83 24.48
C ALA A 84 -8.61 3.38 24.69
N ASN A 85 -7.31 3.20 24.53
CA ASN A 85 -6.57 1.96 24.77
C ASN A 85 -5.19 2.30 25.38
N PRO A 86 -4.52 1.36 26.08
CA PRO A 86 -5.00 0.02 26.44
C PRO A 86 -6.10 0.02 27.52
N VAL A 87 -6.25 1.12 28.26
CA VAL A 87 -7.25 1.28 29.32
C VAL A 87 -8.27 2.34 28.90
N GLY A 88 -9.55 1.97 28.82
CA GLY A 88 -10.59 2.84 28.28
C GLY A 88 -11.89 2.09 27.98
N ASN A 89 -12.44 2.29 26.78
CA ASN A 89 -13.68 1.63 26.34
C ASN A 89 -13.46 0.33 25.56
N GLU A 90 -12.21 -0.10 25.41
CA GLU A 90 -11.86 -1.34 24.74
C GLU A 90 -11.49 -2.43 25.73
N MET A 91 -11.97 -3.64 25.48
CA MET A 91 -11.72 -4.81 26.32
C MET A 91 -10.86 -5.84 25.60
N GLN A 92 -9.94 -6.44 26.36
CA GLN A 92 -9.09 -7.56 25.96
C GLN A 92 -9.59 -8.89 26.54
N GLY A 93 -9.18 -10.02 25.96
CA GLY A 93 -9.45 -11.37 26.44
C GLY A 93 -10.87 -11.90 26.16
N ILE A 94 -11.91 -11.06 26.35
CA ILE A 94 -13.31 -11.45 26.09
C ILE A 94 -13.63 -11.55 24.58
N ASN A 95 -12.88 -10.85 23.75
CA ASN A 95 -13.07 -10.78 22.29
C ASN A 95 -12.68 -12.08 21.56
N TRP A 96 -11.95 -13.00 22.19
CA TRP A 96 -11.43 -14.21 21.51
C TRP A 96 -12.53 -15.13 21.01
N VAL A 97 -13.66 -15.20 21.71
CA VAL A 97 -14.79 -16.06 21.32
C VAL A 97 -15.70 -15.42 20.27
N TRP A 98 -15.64 -14.09 20.11
CA TRP A 98 -16.55 -13.34 19.23
C TRP A 98 -16.57 -13.81 17.77
N PRO A 99 -15.43 -14.14 17.10
CA PRO A 99 -15.44 -14.59 15.72
C PRO A 99 -16.26 -15.85 15.48
N GLU A 100 -16.37 -16.72 16.50
CA GLU A 100 -17.04 -18.03 16.44
C GLU A 100 -18.38 -18.06 17.19
N ALA A 101 -18.65 -17.02 17.97
CA ALA A 101 -19.86 -16.89 18.77
C ALA A 101 -21.14 -16.95 17.93
N SER A 102 -22.14 -17.65 18.46
CA SER A 102 -23.51 -17.66 17.92
C SER A 102 -24.13 -16.26 17.96
N ARG A 103 -25.26 -16.06 17.26
CA ARG A 103 -25.99 -14.78 17.34
C ARG A 103 -26.46 -14.47 18.76
N GLU A 104 -26.85 -15.49 19.52
CA GLU A 104 -27.24 -15.34 20.92
C GLU A 104 -26.05 -14.92 21.79
N GLU A 105 -24.92 -15.59 21.63
CA GLU A 105 -23.72 -15.27 22.38
C GLU A 105 -23.17 -13.88 22.02
N ARG A 106 -23.21 -13.47 20.74
CA ARG A 106 -22.85 -12.11 20.33
C ARG A 106 -23.78 -11.05 20.95
N ARG A 107 -25.07 -11.34 21.16
CA ARG A 107 -25.98 -10.42 21.88
C ARG A 107 -25.58 -10.30 23.35
N ARG A 108 -25.21 -11.41 24.00
CA ARG A 108 -24.70 -11.41 25.38
C ARG A 108 -23.41 -10.59 25.48
N LEU A 109 -22.45 -10.84 24.59
CA LEU A 109 -21.18 -10.12 24.51
C LEU A 109 -21.38 -8.63 24.23
N TYR A 110 -22.30 -8.27 23.32
CA TYR A 110 -22.65 -6.87 23.06
C TYR A 110 -23.10 -6.15 24.34
N GLY A 111 -23.92 -6.79 25.18
CA GLY A 111 -24.31 -6.24 26.48
C GLY A 111 -23.10 -5.90 27.36
N ILE A 112 -22.11 -6.79 27.42
CA ILE A 112 -20.87 -6.59 28.18
C ILE A 112 -20.07 -5.41 27.62
N TYR A 113 -19.85 -5.35 26.31
CA TYR A 113 -19.14 -4.23 25.69
C TYR A 113 -19.87 -2.89 25.86
N ARG A 114 -21.21 -2.91 25.79
CA ARG A 114 -22.05 -1.74 26.03
C ARG A 114 -21.89 -1.24 27.44
N ASP A 115 -22.06 -2.12 28.43
CA ASP A 115 -22.02 -1.73 29.83
C ASP A 115 -20.63 -1.25 30.23
N HIS A 116 -19.56 -1.87 29.68
CA HIS A 116 -18.19 -1.39 29.85
C HIS A 116 -17.95 -0.01 29.20
N ALA A 117 -18.41 0.21 27.97
CA ALA A 117 -18.25 1.52 27.31
C ALA A 117 -19.04 2.62 28.04
N LEU A 118 -20.26 2.34 28.50
CA LEU A 118 -21.02 3.26 29.36
C LEU A 118 -20.34 3.46 30.71
N GLY A 119 -19.69 2.43 31.25
CA GLY A 119 -18.94 2.49 32.50
C GLY A 119 -17.76 3.44 32.38
N PHE A 120 -17.07 3.42 31.24
CA PHE A 120 -16.01 4.37 30.94
C PHE A 120 -16.52 5.82 30.80
N LEU A 121 -17.68 6.01 30.16
CA LEU A 121 -18.34 7.32 30.09
C LEU A 121 -18.74 7.81 31.49
N TYR A 122 -19.34 6.95 32.31
CA TYR A 122 -19.71 7.24 33.69
C TYR A 122 -18.50 7.65 34.53
N PHE A 123 -17.40 6.87 34.47
CA PHE A 123 -16.14 7.21 35.13
C PHE A 123 -15.62 8.59 34.69
N THR A 124 -15.65 8.86 33.39
CA THR A 124 -15.22 10.14 32.81
C THR A 124 -16.07 11.31 33.32
N GLN A 125 -17.39 11.14 33.41
CA GLN A 125 -18.31 12.16 33.91
C GLN A 125 -18.20 12.38 35.43
N GLN A 126 -18.25 11.28 36.20
CA GLN A 126 -18.44 11.34 37.65
C GLN A 126 -17.14 11.37 38.43
N GLU A 127 -16.13 10.61 38.00
CA GLU A 127 -14.85 10.49 38.72
C GLU A 127 -13.81 11.49 38.20
N ARG A 128 -13.83 11.80 36.89
CA ARG A 128 -12.94 12.81 36.28
C ARG A 128 -13.55 14.19 36.13
N GLY A 129 -14.85 14.34 36.43
CA GLY A 129 -15.53 15.63 36.40
C GLY A 129 -15.82 16.19 34.99
N LEU A 130 -15.66 15.39 33.92
CA LEU A 130 -15.97 15.80 32.54
C LEU A 130 -17.49 15.74 32.29
N ARG A 131 -18.25 16.48 33.09
CA ARG A 131 -19.74 16.50 33.11
C ARG A 131 -20.38 17.22 31.94
N HIS A 132 -19.59 17.80 31.03
CA HIS A 132 -20.09 18.42 29.80
C HIS A 132 -20.11 17.42 28.63
N VAL A 133 -19.56 16.21 28.81
CA VAL A 133 -19.51 15.17 27.77
C VAL A 133 -20.58 14.14 28.06
N GLY A 134 -21.34 13.73 27.06
CA GLY A 134 -22.30 12.62 27.20
C GLY A 134 -22.68 12.01 25.85
N LEU A 135 -23.65 11.10 25.87
CA LEU A 135 -24.19 10.54 24.63
C LEU A 135 -24.86 11.65 23.80
N PRO A 136 -24.71 11.62 22.47
CA PRO A 136 -25.44 12.53 21.57
C PRO A 136 -26.94 12.27 21.66
N ASP A 137 -27.72 13.35 21.67
CA ASP A 137 -29.19 13.36 21.69
C ASP A 137 -29.82 13.01 20.32
N ASP A 138 -29.01 12.92 19.27
CA ASP A 138 -29.43 12.83 17.87
C ASP A 138 -28.85 11.62 17.10
N GLU A 139 -28.04 10.78 17.73
CA GLU A 139 -27.49 9.54 17.12
C GLU A 139 -28.10 8.32 17.79
N PHE A 140 -28.44 7.27 17.01
CA PHE A 140 -28.96 6.00 17.53
C PHE A 140 -30.11 6.18 18.56
N VAL A 141 -31.00 7.14 18.31
CA VAL A 141 -32.10 7.53 19.23
C VAL A 141 -33.06 6.38 19.54
N ASP A 142 -33.11 5.39 18.66
CA ASP A 142 -33.88 4.15 18.77
C ASP A 142 -33.14 3.02 19.52
N ASN A 143 -31.88 3.24 19.91
CA ASN A 143 -31.05 2.30 20.66
C ASN A 143 -30.38 2.95 21.89
N GLY A 144 -31.08 3.90 22.53
CA GLY A 144 -30.59 4.58 23.73
C GLY A 144 -29.32 5.39 23.48
N ASN A 145 -29.15 5.89 22.26
CA ASN A 145 -27.99 6.66 21.80
C ASN A 145 -26.67 5.88 21.76
N ILE A 146 -26.74 4.56 21.63
CA ILE A 146 -25.59 3.65 21.60
C ILE A 146 -25.48 3.00 20.21
N PRO A 147 -24.27 2.87 19.64
CA PRO A 147 -24.07 2.15 18.39
C PRO A 147 -24.55 0.68 18.43
N TYR A 148 -25.09 0.21 17.30
CA TYR A 148 -25.63 -1.15 17.15
C TYR A 148 -24.60 -2.28 17.15
N ARG A 149 -23.33 -1.97 16.92
CA ARG A 149 -22.29 -2.97 16.65
C ARG A 149 -21.08 -2.76 17.53
N VAL A 150 -20.50 -3.87 17.98
CA VAL A 150 -19.16 -3.90 18.54
C VAL A 150 -18.16 -3.57 17.43
N PHE A 151 -17.20 -2.72 17.73
CA PHE A 151 -16.10 -2.39 16.84
C PHE A 151 -15.09 -3.53 16.81
N VAL A 152 -15.14 -4.30 15.73
CA VAL A 152 -14.28 -5.45 15.46
C VAL A 152 -13.21 -5.01 14.47
N ARG A 153 -11.97 -4.85 14.95
CA ARG A 153 -10.83 -4.42 14.10
C ARG A 153 -10.24 -5.55 13.28
N GLU A 154 -10.17 -6.72 13.88
CA GLU A 154 -9.52 -7.88 13.31
C GLU A 154 -10.14 -9.15 13.89
N ALA A 155 -10.42 -10.13 13.02
CA ALA A 155 -10.92 -11.44 13.40
C ALA A 155 -10.31 -12.49 12.46
N ARG A 156 -11.00 -13.62 12.28
CA ARG A 156 -10.64 -14.65 11.30
C ARG A 156 -10.45 -14.04 9.90
N ARG A 157 -9.34 -14.38 9.26
CA ARG A 157 -9.00 -14.03 7.88
C ARG A 157 -8.97 -15.29 7.02
N ILE A 158 -9.26 -15.13 5.74
CA ILE A 158 -9.14 -16.22 4.78
C ILE A 158 -7.67 -16.44 4.41
N VAL A 159 -7.25 -17.68 4.20
CA VAL A 159 -5.95 -17.96 3.56
C VAL A 159 -6.16 -17.92 2.04
N GLY A 160 -5.61 -16.89 1.41
CA GLY A 160 -5.70 -16.62 -0.02
C GLY A 160 -4.48 -17.11 -0.80
N GLU A 161 -4.56 -17.04 -2.12
CA GLU A 161 -3.49 -17.46 -3.05
C GLU A 161 -2.19 -16.67 -2.82
N ALA A 162 -2.31 -15.41 -2.40
CA ALA A 162 -1.23 -14.63 -1.80
C ALA A 162 -1.56 -14.30 -0.34
N THR A 163 -0.54 -14.08 0.49
CA THR A 163 -0.69 -13.59 1.86
C THR A 163 0.21 -12.37 2.03
N MET A 164 -0.39 -11.24 2.38
CA MET A 164 0.38 -10.02 2.68
C MET A 164 1.02 -10.11 4.06
N THR A 165 2.25 -9.64 4.15
CA THR A 165 3.07 -9.58 5.36
C THR A 165 3.48 -8.14 5.67
N GLU A 166 4.11 -7.92 6.82
CA GLU A 166 4.70 -6.63 7.17
C GLU A 166 5.62 -6.10 6.05
N ALA A 167 6.41 -6.95 5.42
CA ALA A 167 7.30 -6.57 4.33
C ALA A 167 6.60 -6.01 3.08
N ASP A 168 5.30 -6.28 2.88
CA ASP A 168 4.52 -5.67 1.79
C ASP A 168 4.13 -4.22 2.10
N ILE A 169 4.22 -3.78 3.36
CA ILE A 169 3.83 -2.45 3.86
C ILE A 169 5.05 -1.64 4.30
N ASN A 170 5.98 -2.28 5.00
CA ASN A 170 7.20 -1.70 5.55
C ASN A 170 8.35 -1.78 4.53
N PRO A 171 8.70 -0.64 3.90
CA PRO A 171 9.71 -0.64 2.84
C PRO A 171 11.13 -0.93 3.37
N PHE A 172 11.36 -0.83 4.68
CA PHE A 172 12.68 -1.07 5.26
C PHE A 172 13.02 -2.57 5.38
N LEU A 173 12.06 -3.46 5.13
CA LEU A 173 12.27 -4.91 5.19
C LEU A 173 12.57 -5.52 3.81
N ALA A 174 11.81 -5.14 2.79
CA ALA A 174 11.92 -5.71 1.44
C ALA A 174 11.74 -4.69 0.31
N GLY A 175 11.66 -3.40 0.64
CA GLY A 175 11.44 -2.32 -0.32
C GLY A 175 12.73 -1.76 -0.92
N ASN A 176 12.57 -0.77 -1.79
CA ASN A 176 13.66 0.02 -2.34
C ASN A 176 13.52 1.47 -1.85
N GLY A 177 14.32 1.86 -0.85
CA GLY A 177 14.18 3.16 -0.19
C GLY A 177 12.85 3.28 0.55
N LEU A 178 12.00 4.24 0.15
CA LEU A 178 10.67 4.47 0.74
C LEU A 178 9.54 3.77 -0.04
N ILE A 179 9.87 2.80 -0.89
CA ILE A 179 8.93 2.12 -1.79
C ILE A 179 8.82 0.64 -1.38
N PRO A 180 7.69 0.18 -0.80
CA PRO A 180 7.44 -1.23 -0.56
C PRO A 180 7.53 -2.06 -1.85
N PRO A 181 7.63 -3.39 -1.75
CA PRO A 181 7.66 -4.28 -2.89
C PRO A 181 6.57 -3.95 -3.92
N ARG A 182 6.99 -3.78 -5.17
CA ARG A 182 6.07 -3.50 -6.28
C ARG A 182 5.42 -4.79 -6.75
N ARG A 183 4.10 -4.81 -6.80
CA ARG A 183 3.28 -5.96 -7.17
C ARG A 183 2.63 -5.73 -8.53
N SER A 184 3.04 -6.53 -9.52
CA SER A 184 2.45 -6.49 -10.87
C SER A 184 0.99 -6.97 -10.86
N ASP A 185 0.61 -7.76 -9.86
CA ASP A 185 -0.73 -8.27 -9.61
C ASP A 185 -1.58 -7.38 -8.68
N SER A 186 -1.16 -6.13 -8.44
CA SER A 186 -1.90 -5.17 -7.61
C SER A 186 -3.28 -4.85 -8.18
N VAL A 187 -4.31 -4.86 -7.32
CA VAL A 187 -5.69 -4.45 -7.67
C VAL A 187 -6.22 -3.32 -6.77
N ALA A 188 -5.48 -2.96 -5.72
CA ALA A 188 -5.82 -1.88 -4.82
C ALA A 188 -4.56 -1.33 -4.15
N ILE A 189 -4.66 -0.14 -3.57
CA ILE A 189 -3.62 0.45 -2.72
C ILE A 189 -4.17 0.74 -1.33
N GLY A 190 -3.29 0.76 -0.34
CA GLY A 190 -3.59 1.20 1.02
C GLY A 190 -2.50 2.10 1.58
N HIS A 191 -2.84 2.85 2.62
CA HIS A 191 -1.88 3.63 3.38
C HIS A 191 -2.43 3.90 4.77
N TYR A 192 -1.75 3.37 5.77
CA TYR A 192 -2.00 3.65 7.18
C TYR A 192 -0.79 3.16 7.99
N PRO A 193 -0.44 3.76 9.13
CA PRO A 193 0.51 3.16 10.06
C PRO A 193 0.18 1.69 10.37
N ILE A 194 1.20 0.92 10.73
CA ILE A 194 0.97 -0.42 11.29
C ILE A 194 0.51 -0.20 12.74
N ASP A 195 -0.79 -0.35 12.99
CA ASP A 195 -1.47 0.00 14.25
C ASP A 195 -2.18 -1.23 14.82
N SER A 196 -1.47 -2.01 15.62
CA SER A 196 -2.05 -3.12 16.37
C SER A 196 -2.52 -2.67 17.74
N LYS A 197 -3.54 -3.34 18.27
CA LYS A 197 -4.19 -3.01 19.54
C LYS A 197 -3.98 -4.14 20.56
N PRO A 198 -4.04 -3.83 21.87
CA PRO A 198 -3.68 -4.80 22.88
C PRO A 198 -4.50 -6.09 22.79
N THR A 199 -3.83 -7.23 22.93
CA THR A 199 -4.47 -8.55 22.95
C THR A 199 -4.76 -9.03 24.38
N ARG A 200 -4.07 -8.46 25.37
CA ARG A 200 -4.23 -8.75 26.81
C ARG A 200 -4.17 -7.45 27.64
N PRO A 201 -4.78 -7.42 28.83
CA PRO A 201 -4.63 -6.29 29.75
C PRO A 201 -3.17 -6.06 30.12
N LYS A 202 -2.75 -4.80 30.22
CA LYS A 202 -1.42 -4.44 30.72
C LYS A 202 -1.42 -4.58 32.25
N THR A 203 -0.63 -5.51 32.78
CA THR A 203 -0.60 -5.82 34.22
C THR A 203 0.42 -5.01 35.01
N ASP A 204 1.48 -4.53 34.37
CA ASP A 204 2.50 -3.68 35.00
C ASP A 204 2.52 -2.31 34.33
N LEU A 205 1.83 -1.34 34.94
CA LEU A 205 1.73 0.03 34.44
C LEU A 205 3.02 0.85 34.65
N SER A 206 3.98 0.36 35.45
CA SER A 206 5.25 1.05 35.67
C SER A 206 6.19 0.95 34.49
N ARG A 207 6.04 -0.08 33.64
CA ARG A 207 6.83 -0.22 32.42
C ARG A 207 6.36 0.77 31.34
N PRO A 208 7.27 1.36 30.57
CA PRO A 208 6.92 2.39 29.59
C PRO A 208 6.38 1.82 28.26
N ASP A 209 6.38 0.49 28.06
CA ASP A 209 5.85 -0.15 26.86
C ASP A 209 4.32 -0.10 26.77
N LYS A 210 3.78 -0.45 25.61
CA LYS A 210 2.33 -0.45 25.36
C LYS A 210 1.59 -1.68 25.88
N GLY A 211 2.30 -2.68 26.38
CA GLY A 211 1.73 -3.96 26.76
C GLY A 211 1.60 -4.92 25.57
N ASN A 212 0.86 -6.00 25.82
CA ASN A 212 0.81 -7.17 24.96
C ASN A 212 0.09 -6.87 23.63
N GLY A 213 0.80 -6.97 22.51
CA GLY A 213 0.24 -6.90 21.14
C GLY A 213 -0.08 -5.50 20.66
N ASP A 214 0.18 -4.47 21.47
CA ASP A 214 -0.09 -3.07 21.14
C ASP A 214 1.17 -2.40 20.59
N PHE A 215 1.13 -1.97 19.33
CA PHE A 215 2.24 -1.26 18.68
C PHE A 215 1.73 -0.33 17.60
N TYR A 216 2.42 0.80 17.43
CA TYR A 216 2.03 1.84 16.49
C TYR A 216 3.26 2.34 15.72
N LEU A 217 3.46 1.78 14.53
CA LEU A 217 4.63 2.05 13.70
C LEU A 217 4.30 3.10 12.63
N VAL A 218 4.34 4.37 13.03
CA VAL A 218 3.98 5.50 12.16
C VAL A 218 4.92 5.63 10.97
N ASN A 219 6.22 5.48 11.21
CA ASN A 219 7.24 5.72 10.20
C ASN A 219 7.57 4.47 9.37
N ALA A 220 7.02 3.31 9.74
CA ALA A 220 7.29 2.03 9.10
C ALA A 220 6.26 1.66 8.03
N SER A 221 5.35 2.57 7.66
CA SER A 221 4.36 2.34 6.61
C SER A 221 4.49 3.39 5.53
N GLN A 222 4.28 2.95 4.29
CA GLN A 222 4.19 3.80 3.12
C GLN A 222 3.03 3.29 2.24
N PRO A 223 2.55 4.07 1.25
CA PRO A 223 1.55 3.57 0.33
C PRO A 223 1.96 2.23 -0.29
N PHE A 224 1.15 1.21 -0.02
CA PHE A 224 1.38 -0.20 -0.34
C PHE A 224 0.33 -0.73 -1.31
N GLN A 225 0.58 -1.92 -1.85
CA GLN A 225 -0.24 -2.55 -2.89
C GLN A 225 -0.88 -3.83 -2.37
N VAL A 226 -2.15 -4.04 -2.71
CA VAL A 226 -2.87 -5.28 -2.40
C VAL A 226 -2.92 -6.15 -3.65
N PRO A 227 -2.28 -7.33 -3.66
CA PRO A 227 -2.32 -8.23 -4.81
C PRO A 227 -3.66 -8.94 -4.93
N PHE A 228 -4.10 -9.23 -6.15
CA PHE A 228 -5.37 -9.90 -6.42
C PHE A 228 -5.51 -11.24 -5.66
N GLY A 229 -4.45 -12.05 -5.65
CA GLY A 229 -4.44 -13.34 -4.98
C GLY A 229 -4.70 -13.27 -3.47
N ALA A 230 -4.53 -12.10 -2.84
CA ALA A 230 -4.85 -11.93 -1.42
C ALA A 230 -6.37 -11.84 -1.16
N LEU A 231 -7.16 -11.52 -2.19
CA LEU A 231 -8.62 -11.50 -2.18
C LEU A 231 -9.23 -12.85 -2.58
N VAL A 232 -8.45 -13.76 -3.17
CA VAL A 232 -8.89 -15.06 -3.70
C VAL A 232 -8.58 -16.18 -2.70
N PRO A 233 -9.57 -16.84 -2.09
CA PRO A 233 -9.35 -17.95 -1.16
C PRO A 233 -8.68 -19.16 -1.84
N LYS A 234 -7.69 -19.78 -1.19
CA LYS A 234 -7.03 -20.99 -1.75
C LYS A 234 -7.99 -22.16 -1.95
N ARG A 235 -8.91 -22.35 -1.00
CA ARG A 235 -9.72 -23.58 -0.86
C ARG A 235 -11.20 -23.42 -1.20
N VAL A 236 -11.64 -22.23 -1.59
CA VAL A 236 -13.06 -21.94 -1.87
C VAL A 236 -13.15 -21.22 -3.21
N ASP A 237 -13.75 -21.89 -4.19
CA ASP A 237 -13.98 -21.33 -5.51
C ASP A 237 -15.19 -20.39 -5.53
N GLY A 238 -15.21 -19.45 -6.48
CA GLY A 238 -16.34 -18.53 -6.68
C GLY A 238 -16.53 -17.48 -5.58
N LEU A 239 -15.57 -17.33 -4.66
CA LEU A 239 -15.61 -16.37 -3.56
C LEU A 239 -14.48 -15.34 -3.69
N LEU A 240 -14.80 -14.06 -3.45
CA LEU A 240 -13.84 -12.98 -3.25
C LEU A 240 -14.01 -12.40 -1.86
N VAL A 241 -12.91 -12.17 -1.15
CA VAL A 241 -12.91 -11.73 0.25
C VAL A 241 -12.12 -10.44 0.38
N PRO A 242 -12.75 -9.25 0.21
CA PRO A 242 -12.06 -7.96 0.30
C PRO A 242 -11.80 -7.50 1.74
N ALA A 243 -12.65 -7.83 2.71
CA ALA A 243 -12.52 -7.33 4.08
C ALA A 243 -11.65 -8.26 4.95
N ALA A 244 -12.02 -9.53 5.06
CA ALA A 244 -11.28 -10.55 5.81
C ALA A 244 -10.18 -11.23 4.96
N MET A 245 -9.50 -10.42 4.13
CA MET A 245 -8.55 -10.87 3.13
C MET A 245 -7.29 -11.50 3.73
N SER A 246 -6.51 -12.19 2.89
CA SER A 246 -5.32 -12.95 3.27
C SER A 246 -4.12 -12.09 3.64
N ALA A 247 -3.95 -11.83 4.93
CA ALA A 247 -2.82 -11.09 5.48
C ALA A 247 -2.45 -11.63 6.85
N THR A 248 -1.21 -11.38 7.26
CA THR A 248 -0.77 -11.59 8.64
C THR A 248 -1.41 -10.58 9.59
N HIS A 249 -1.35 -10.83 10.88
CA HIS A 249 -1.86 -9.91 11.90
C HIS A 249 -1.23 -8.50 11.77
N VAL A 250 0.09 -8.46 11.63
CA VAL A 250 0.87 -7.23 11.49
C VAL A 250 0.44 -6.46 10.24
N ALA A 251 0.38 -7.12 9.08
CA ALA A 251 -0.02 -6.45 7.85
C ALA A 251 -1.48 -5.97 7.89
N PHE A 252 -2.37 -6.80 8.44
CA PHE A 252 -3.79 -6.49 8.51
C PHE A 252 -4.09 -5.25 9.35
N SER A 253 -3.25 -4.94 10.34
CA SER A 253 -3.35 -3.74 11.18
C SER A 253 -3.34 -2.43 10.38
N SER A 254 -2.75 -2.43 9.18
CA SER A 254 -2.75 -1.31 8.23
C SER A 254 -3.80 -1.46 7.13
N ILE A 255 -4.04 -2.69 6.64
CA ILE A 255 -4.99 -3.00 5.55
C ILE A 255 -6.45 -2.73 5.95
N ARG A 256 -6.79 -2.90 7.23
CA ARG A 256 -8.16 -2.84 7.77
C ARG A 256 -8.84 -1.47 7.74
N MET A 257 -8.25 -0.48 7.08
CA MET A 257 -8.78 0.88 7.06
C MET A 257 -9.88 1.04 6.01
N ASP A 258 -10.93 1.81 6.33
CA ASP A 258 -12.09 2.00 5.47
C ASP A 258 -11.74 2.38 4.02
N PRO A 259 -10.82 3.35 3.74
CA PRO A 259 -10.46 3.67 2.37
C PRO A 259 -9.89 2.47 1.60
N THR A 260 -9.09 1.64 2.27
CA THR A 260 -8.49 0.42 1.69
C THR A 260 -9.54 -0.65 1.46
N TRP A 261 -10.47 -0.87 2.42
CA TRP A 261 -11.61 -1.78 2.23
C TRP A 261 -12.52 -1.35 1.08
N VAL A 262 -12.80 -0.06 0.93
CA VAL A 262 -13.63 0.46 -0.16
C VAL A 262 -13.01 0.13 -1.52
N VAL A 263 -11.71 0.40 -1.71
CA VAL A 263 -11.06 0.11 -3.00
C VAL A 263 -10.88 -1.39 -3.25
N MET A 264 -10.66 -2.21 -2.21
CA MET A 264 -10.65 -3.67 -2.34
C MET A 264 -12.04 -4.23 -2.66
N GLY A 265 -13.12 -3.65 -2.12
CA GLY A 265 -14.49 -3.97 -2.47
C GLY A 265 -14.79 -3.66 -3.95
N GLN A 266 -14.33 -2.50 -4.44
CA GLN A 266 -14.42 -2.14 -5.86
C GLN A 266 -13.66 -3.13 -6.74
N ALA A 267 -12.43 -3.50 -6.35
CA ALA A 267 -11.63 -4.50 -7.05
C ALA A 267 -12.30 -5.87 -7.09
N ALA A 268 -12.89 -6.33 -5.99
CA ALA A 268 -13.62 -7.59 -5.92
C ALA A 268 -14.85 -7.57 -6.84
N GLY A 269 -15.64 -6.49 -6.83
CA GLY A 269 -16.79 -6.34 -7.73
C GLY A 269 -16.40 -6.38 -9.20
N ILE A 270 -15.33 -5.67 -9.58
CA ILE A 270 -14.80 -5.68 -10.95
C ILE A 270 -14.29 -7.08 -11.32
N ALA A 271 -13.54 -7.74 -10.44
CA ALA A 271 -13.04 -9.09 -10.68
C ALA A 271 -14.17 -10.09 -10.94
N ALA A 272 -15.27 -9.99 -10.17
CA ALA A 272 -16.46 -10.82 -10.41
C ALA A 272 -17.12 -10.55 -11.78
N VAL A 273 -17.20 -9.28 -12.21
CA VAL A 273 -17.75 -8.95 -13.53
C VAL A 273 -16.83 -9.43 -14.66
N VAL A 274 -15.52 -9.26 -14.50
CA VAL A 274 -14.53 -9.70 -15.50
C VAL A 274 -14.55 -11.22 -15.60
N SER A 275 -14.58 -11.97 -14.49
CA SER A 275 -14.61 -13.43 -14.52
C SER A 275 -15.85 -13.97 -15.28
N ILE A 276 -17.02 -13.36 -15.08
CA ILE A 276 -18.24 -13.71 -15.82
C ILE A 276 -18.08 -13.47 -17.33
N ARG A 277 -17.50 -12.33 -17.72
CA ARG A 277 -17.30 -11.98 -19.15
C ARG A 277 -16.28 -12.88 -19.83
N GLU A 278 -15.22 -13.20 -19.12
CA GLU A 278 -14.14 -14.08 -19.58
C GLU A 278 -14.50 -15.57 -19.49
N LYS A 279 -15.61 -15.90 -18.82
CA LYS A 279 -16.05 -17.28 -18.54
C LYS A 279 -14.96 -18.08 -17.82
N THR A 280 -14.23 -17.42 -16.93
CA THR A 280 -13.17 -18.01 -16.11
C THR A 280 -13.65 -18.18 -14.67
N ALA A 281 -13.06 -19.11 -13.94
CA ALA A 281 -13.15 -19.05 -12.48
C ALA A 281 -12.50 -17.75 -11.98
N VAL A 282 -12.93 -17.26 -10.81
CA VAL A 282 -12.36 -16.04 -10.21
C VAL A 282 -10.83 -16.10 -10.10
N ARG A 283 -10.30 -17.25 -9.64
CA ARG A 283 -8.84 -17.46 -9.51
C ARG A 283 -8.09 -17.40 -10.83
N ASP A 284 -8.72 -17.84 -11.92
CA ASP A 284 -8.11 -17.90 -13.25
C ASP A 284 -8.38 -16.62 -14.07
N THR A 285 -8.98 -15.61 -13.45
CA THR A 285 -9.36 -14.38 -14.14
C THR A 285 -8.10 -13.57 -14.46
N PRO A 286 -7.87 -13.17 -15.73
CA PRO A 286 -6.68 -12.41 -16.10
C PRO A 286 -6.61 -11.08 -15.35
N VAL A 287 -5.59 -10.94 -14.49
CA VAL A 287 -5.42 -9.75 -13.64
C VAL A 287 -5.26 -8.49 -14.47
N ASP A 288 -4.66 -8.57 -15.66
CA ASP A 288 -4.51 -7.44 -16.56
C ASP A 288 -5.88 -6.88 -17.01
N LYS A 289 -6.88 -7.75 -17.22
CA LYS A 289 -8.25 -7.33 -17.55
C LYS A 289 -8.97 -6.68 -16.36
N ILE A 290 -8.75 -7.20 -15.15
CA ILE A 290 -9.22 -6.58 -13.90
C ILE A 290 -8.61 -5.18 -13.76
N GLN A 291 -7.29 -5.06 -13.93
CA GLN A 291 -6.56 -3.80 -13.87
C GLN A 291 -7.04 -2.81 -14.94
N ARG A 292 -7.26 -3.23 -16.20
CA ARG A 292 -7.84 -2.36 -17.23
C ARG A 292 -9.20 -1.80 -16.82
N ALA A 293 -10.08 -2.65 -16.27
CA ALA A 293 -11.40 -2.22 -15.80
C ALA A 293 -11.33 -1.28 -14.58
N LEU A 294 -10.35 -1.47 -13.69
CA LEU A 294 -10.04 -0.55 -12.58
C LEU A 294 -9.53 0.81 -13.09
N LEU A 295 -8.59 0.80 -14.04
CA LEU A 295 -8.00 2.02 -14.61
C LEU A 295 -8.99 2.82 -15.46
N ALA A 296 -9.94 2.14 -16.12
CA ALA A 296 -11.05 2.79 -16.82
C ALA A 296 -11.92 3.64 -15.87
N GLN A 297 -11.97 3.26 -14.59
CA GLN A 297 -12.65 3.99 -13.53
C GLN A 297 -11.71 4.91 -12.73
N LYS A 298 -10.48 5.12 -13.22
CA LYS A 298 -9.46 5.97 -12.64
C LYS A 298 -8.99 5.55 -11.23
N LEU A 299 -9.07 4.25 -10.90
CA LEU A 299 -8.51 3.72 -9.66
C LEU A 299 -6.98 3.66 -9.74
N LYS A 300 -6.32 3.90 -8.60
CA LYS A 300 -4.86 3.82 -8.48
C LYS A 300 -4.44 2.38 -8.17
N LEU A 301 -3.48 1.88 -8.95
CA LEU A 301 -2.80 0.60 -8.72
C LEU A 301 -1.39 0.82 -8.14
N PHE A 302 -0.75 1.94 -8.50
CA PHE A 302 0.56 2.41 -8.06
C PHE A 302 0.46 3.84 -7.53
N PHE A 303 1.25 4.15 -6.51
CA PHE A 303 1.23 5.46 -5.87
C PHE A 303 2.37 6.37 -6.34
N TYR A 304 2.00 7.57 -6.78
CA TYR A 304 2.89 8.70 -7.06
C TYR A 304 2.30 9.99 -6.48
N TRP A 305 3.12 10.87 -5.88
CA TRP A 305 2.64 12.11 -5.25
C TRP A 305 2.10 13.13 -6.26
N ASP A 306 2.66 13.15 -7.47
CA ASP A 306 2.44 14.16 -8.50
C ASP A 306 1.67 13.65 -9.72
N LEU A 307 0.96 12.52 -9.58
CA LEU A 307 0.13 11.97 -10.66
C LEU A 307 -1.35 11.88 -10.21
N PRO A 308 -2.12 12.98 -10.35
CA PRO A 308 -3.55 12.95 -10.07
C PRO A 308 -4.31 12.13 -11.13
N ALA A 309 -5.46 11.58 -10.74
CA ALA A 309 -6.33 10.79 -11.62
C ALA A 309 -6.84 11.56 -12.87
N THR A 310 -6.83 12.89 -12.79
CA THR A 310 -7.21 13.82 -13.87
C THR A 310 -6.11 14.03 -14.90
N HIS A 311 -4.86 13.66 -14.61
CA HIS A 311 -3.75 13.85 -15.53
C HIS A 311 -3.92 12.95 -16.77
N PRO A 312 -3.69 13.44 -18.02
CA PRO A 312 -3.87 12.64 -19.24
C PRO A 312 -3.07 11.34 -19.25
N ALA A 313 -1.83 11.38 -18.75
CA ALA A 313 -0.96 10.20 -18.66
C ALA A 313 -1.32 9.23 -17.53
N PHE A 314 -2.28 9.55 -16.64
CA PHE A 314 -2.61 8.73 -15.47
C PHE A 314 -2.79 7.25 -15.81
N THR A 315 -3.68 6.95 -16.75
CA THR A 315 -4.01 5.57 -17.12
C THR A 315 -2.80 4.84 -17.71
N ALA A 316 -2.03 5.49 -18.58
CA ALA A 316 -0.87 4.90 -19.23
C ALA A 316 0.27 4.61 -18.24
N VAL A 317 0.54 5.55 -17.33
CA VAL A 317 1.57 5.38 -16.31
C VAL A 317 1.20 4.23 -15.37
N GLN A 318 -0.03 4.21 -14.86
CA GLN A 318 -0.49 3.13 -13.98
C GLN A 318 -0.41 1.75 -14.67
N TRP A 319 -0.79 1.69 -15.94
CA TRP A 319 -0.74 0.47 -16.76
C TRP A 319 0.70 -0.05 -16.93
N LEU A 320 1.63 0.83 -17.33
CA LEU A 320 3.04 0.47 -17.52
C LEU A 320 3.74 0.15 -16.19
N SER A 321 3.31 0.76 -15.07
CA SER A 321 3.81 0.41 -13.74
C SER A 321 3.38 -1.00 -13.32
N ALA A 322 2.13 -1.39 -13.59
CA ALA A 322 1.65 -2.75 -13.35
C ALA A 322 2.43 -3.81 -14.14
N ARG A 323 2.96 -3.44 -15.31
CA ARG A 323 3.82 -4.28 -16.16
C ARG A 323 5.30 -4.16 -15.83
N GLN A 324 5.64 -3.47 -14.73
CA GLN A 324 7.01 -3.24 -14.26
C GLN A 324 7.91 -2.48 -15.25
N VAL A 325 7.33 -1.82 -16.25
CA VAL A 325 8.05 -0.97 -17.21
C VAL A 325 8.41 0.36 -16.55
N ILE A 326 7.45 0.98 -15.84
CA ILE A 326 7.66 2.24 -15.13
C ILE A 326 7.85 2.01 -13.64
N GLY A 327 8.92 2.60 -13.11
CA GLY A 327 9.24 2.55 -11.69
C GLY A 327 8.97 3.82 -10.89
N GLY A 328 8.90 4.97 -11.54
CA GLY A 328 9.01 6.28 -10.88
C GLY A 328 10.37 6.49 -10.21
N TYR A 329 10.45 7.48 -9.33
CA TYR A 329 11.68 7.90 -8.67
C TYR A 329 11.70 7.51 -7.18
N PRO A 330 12.89 7.47 -6.54
CA PRO A 330 13.01 7.13 -5.11
C PRO A 330 12.19 8.03 -4.16
N ASP A 331 11.93 9.27 -4.58
CA ASP A 331 11.11 10.25 -3.86
C ASP A 331 9.61 10.13 -4.10
N ARG A 332 9.15 9.02 -4.71
CA ARG A 332 7.74 8.72 -5.00
C ARG A 332 7.07 9.68 -5.99
N LEU A 333 7.84 10.46 -6.74
CA LEU A 333 7.34 11.23 -7.86
C LEU A 333 7.41 10.42 -9.17
N PHE A 334 6.60 10.81 -10.14
CA PHE A 334 6.68 10.35 -11.53
C PHE A 334 7.18 11.46 -12.48
N ARG A 335 6.89 12.72 -12.16
CA ARG A 335 7.26 13.91 -12.94
C ARG A 335 6.72 13.87 -14.38
N PRO A 336 5.38 13.79 -14.56
CA PRO A 336 4.79 13.50 -15.87
C PRO A 336 5.08 14.56 -16.94
N ASP A 337 5.15 15.84 -16.56
CA ASP A 337 5.30 16.97 -17.50
C ASP A 337 6.76 17.35 -17.79
N GLN A 338 7.70 16.73 -17.08
CA GLN A 338 9.11 16.95 -17.34
C GLN A 338 9.58 16.16 -18.56
N ASN A 339 10.58 16.71 -19.26
CA ASN A 339 11.18 16.07 -20.42
C ASN A 339 11.84 14.74 -20.06
N LEU A 340 11.63 13.74 -20.91
CA LEU A 340 12.28 12.45 -20.86
C LEU A 340 13.74 12.61 -21.28
N THR A 341 14.67 12.13 -20.45
CA THR A 341 16.10 12.14 -20.81
C THR A 341 16.49 10.90 -21.61
N ARG A 342 17.62 10.96 -22.33
CA ARG A 342 18.15 9.81 -23.11
C ARG A 342 18.43 8.58 -22.24
N ALA A 343 18.94 8.77 -21.02
CA ALA A 343 19.13 7.69 -20.06
C ALA A 343 17.80 7.08 -19.59
N GLU A 344 16.79 7.91 -19.32
CA GLU A 344 15.44 7.45 -18.96
C GLU A 344 14.76 6.71 -20.11
N LEU A 345 14.90 7.19 -21.35
CA LEU A 345 14.45 6.48 -22.54
C LEU A 345 15.10 5.09 -22.61
N ALA A 346 16.42 5.00 -22.45
CA ALA A 346 17.12 3.71 -22.51
C ALA A 346 16.54 2.72 -21.49
N SER A 347 16.40 3.14 -20.24
CA SER A 347 15.82 2.29 -19.19
C SER A 347 14.36 1.91 -19.47
N LEU A 348 13.58 2.84 -20.01
CA LEU A 348 12.19 2.62 -20.37
C LEU A 348 12.06 1.58 -21.50
N MET A 349 12.86 1.70 -22.57
CA MET A 349 12.82 0.80 -23.72
C MET A 349 13.30 -0.61 -23.38
N VAL A 350 14.39 -0.74 -22.61
CA VAL A 350 14.91 -2.05 -22.20
C VAL A 350 13.85 -2.84 -21.43
N ARG A 351 13.12 -2.19 -20.51
CA ARG A 351 12.04 -2.83 -19.75
C ARG A 351 10.81 -3.10 -20.61
N ALA A 352 10.40 -2.12 -21.43
CA ALA A 352 9.23 -2.21 -22.30
C ALA A 352 9.31 -3.38 -23.31
N PHE A 353 10.51 -3.63 -23.85
CA PHE A 353 10.73 -4.64 -24.88
C PHE A 353 11.43 -5.90 -24.36
N HIS A 354 11.63 -6.01 -23.04
CA HIS A 354 12.32 -7.14 -22.40
C HIS A 354 13.65 -7.48 -23.06
N LEU A 355 14.45 -6.46 -23.40
CA LEU A 355 15.70 -6.64 -24.11
C LEU A 355 16.73 -7.38 -23.24
N TRP A 356 17.47 -8.31 -23.84
CA TRP A 356 18.54 -9.00 -23.14
C TRP A 356 19.64 -7.99 -22.75
N PRO A 357 20.01 -7.89 -21.46
CA PRO A 357 20.94 -6.84 -21.04
C PRO A 357 22.32 -7.03 -21.68
N SER A 358 22.93 -5.91 -22.07
CA SER A 358 24.29 -5.90 -22.58
C SER A 358 25.30 -6.48 -21.59
N VAL A 359 26.32 -7.13 -22.16
CA VAL A 359 27.55 -7.60 -21.50
C VAL A 359 28.79 -7.05 -22.24
N SER A 360 28.62 -5.99 -23.02
CA SER A 360 29.67 -5.40 -23.84
C SER A 360 30.63 -4.50 -23.05
N GLU A 361 31.67 -4.03 -23.75
CA GLU A 361 32.58 -2.98 -23.31
C GLU A 361 31.85 -1.62 -23.15
N ILE A 362 32.55 -0.65 -22.54
CA ILE A 362 32.07 0.73 -22.38
C ILE A 362 32.26 1.48 -23.71
N HIS A 363 31.17 1.95 -24.32
CA HIS A 363 31.23 2.60 -25.62
C HIS A 363 31.25 4.13 -25.59
N PHE A 364 30.87 4.77 -24.47
CA PHE A 364 30.72 6.23 -24.39
C PHE A 364 31.67 6.86 -23.36
N THR A 365 32.18 8.06 -23.64
CA THR A 365 33.14 8.76 -22.76
C THR A 365 32.51 9.32 -21.49
N ASP A 366 31.22 9.65 -21.53
CA ASP A 366 30.44 10.32 -20.48
C ASP A 366 29.45 9.39 -19.79
N VAL A 367 29.49 8.09 -20.06
CA VAL A 367 28.69 7.06 -19.38
C VAL A 367 29.63 6.07 -18.70
N PRO A 368 30.14 6.38 -17.49
CA PRO A 368 30.97 5.46 -16.74
C PRO A 368 30.16 4.21 -16.32
N TYR A 369 30.86 3.12 -16.03
CA TYR A 369 30.24 1.86 -15.56
C TYR A 369 29.37 2.04 -14.29
N THR A 370 29.66 3.07 -13.49
CA THR A 370 28.90 3.42 -12.28
C THR A 370 27.64 4.25 -12.54
N HIS A 371 27.40 4.69 -13.78
CA HIS A 371 26.18 5.43 -14.13
C HIS A 371 24.96 4.50 -14.03
N TRP A 372 23.88 4.95 -13.39
CA TRP A 372 22.70 4.11 -13.11
C TRP A 372 22.05 3.51 -14.36
N ALA A 373 22.12 4.21 -15.50
CA ALA A 373 21.60 3.75 -16.79
C ALA A 373 22.65 3.10 -17.71
N PHE A 374 23.89 2.90 -17.24
CA PHE A 374 25.00 2.39 -18.06
C PHE A 374 24.58 1.15 -18.86
N ARG A 375 24.09 0.13 -18.14
CA ARG A 375 23.71 -1.15 -18.75
C ARG A 375 22.56 -1.01 -19.76
N ASP A 376 21.58 -0.15 -19.47
CA ASP A 376 20.43 0.05 -20.35
C ASP A 376 20.83 0.80 -21.64
N ILE A 377 21.75 1.76 -21.54
CA ILE A 377 22.31 2.49 -22.68
C ILE A 377 23.10 1.53 -23.57
N GLU A 378 24.00 0.74 -23.00
CA GLU A 378 24.77 -0.26 -23.77
C GLU A 378 23.86 -1.32 -24.40
N THR A 379 22.77 -1.69 -23.72
CA THR A 379 21.75 -2.59 -24.29
C THR A 379 21.10 -2.01 -25.55
N LEU A 380 20.76 -0.71 -25.54
CA LEU A 380 20.24 -0.07 -26.75
C LEU A 380 21.30 0.09 -27.85
N PHE A 381 22.58 0.25 -27.48
CA PHE A 381 23.68 0.25 -28.43
C PHE A 381 23.77 -1.08 -29.18
N ASP A 382 23.78 -2.20 -28.44
CA ASP A 382 23.85 -3.56 -29.01
C ASP A 382 22.65 -3.88 -29.92
N ASN A 383 21.47 -3.35 -29.58
CA ASN A 383 20.25 -3.50 -30.38
C ASN A 383 20.17 -2.49 -31.55
N ARG A 384 21.21 -1.69 -31.79
CA ARG A 384 21.27 -0.64 -32.83
C ARG A 384 20.13 0.39 -32.72
N ALA A 385 19.54 0.52 -31.53
CA ALA A 385 18.48 1.48 -31.28
C ALA A 385 19.03 2.91 -31.15
N LEU A 386 20.31 3.06 -30.79
CA LEU A 386 20.95 4.36 -30.67
C LEU A 386 21.32 5.02 -32.01
N GLU A 387 21.09 4.36 -33.15
CA GLU A 387 21.20 4.98 -34.49
C GLU A 387 20.31 6.22 -34.61
N ALA A 388 19.17 6.23 -33.90
CA ALA A 388 18.27 7.37 -33.77
C ALA A 388 18.96 8.64 -33.23
N PHE A 389 20.06 8.46 -32.49
CA PHE A 389 20.87 9.52 -31.93
C PHE A 389 22.16 9.80 -32.70
N GLY A 390 22.28 9.28 -33.92
CA GLY A 390 23.49 9.37 -34.74
C GLY A 390 24.61 8.41 -34.33
N VAL A 391 24.37 7.51 -33.36
CA VAL A 391 25.35 6.50 -32.96
C VAL A 391 25.32 5.36 -33.96
N LYS A 392 26.35 5.25 -34.80
CA LYS A 392 26.46 4.19 -35.81
C LYS A 392 27.40 3.10 -35.29
N PRO A 393 26.90 1.99 -34.71
CA PRO A 393 27.78 0.90 -34.28
C PRO A 393 28.61 0.41 -35.46
N LEU A 394 29.88 0.07 -35.23
CA LEU A 394 30.83 -0.26 -36.31
C LEU A 394 30.51 -1.59 -37.01
N TRP A 395 29.65 -2.44 -36.44
CA TRP A 395 29.39 -3.80 -36.90
C TRP A 395 28.84 -3.95 -38.33
N PRO A 396 27.96 -3.06 -38.85
CA PRO A 396 27.55 -3.11 -40.26
C PRO A 396 28.66 -2.66 -41.22
N THR A 397 29.66 -1.91 -40.73
CA THR A 397 30.78 -1.37 -41.53
C THR A 397 32.08 -2.15 -41.38
N ALA A 398 32.16 -3.08 -40.42
CA ALA A 398 33.39 -3.78 -40.07
C ALA A 398 33.86 -4.80 -41.12
N GLY A 399 33.11 -5.01 -42.22
CA GLY A 399 33.37 -6.09 -43.17
C GLY A 399 33.19 -7.48 -42.54
N GLY A 400 33.27 -8.52 -43.36
CA GLY A 400 33.36 -9.89 -42.85
C GLY A 400 34.71 -10.12 -42.17
N TYR A 401 34.75 -10.96 -41.13
CA TYR A 401 36.01 -11.38 -40.52
C TYR A 401 36.92 -12.07 -41.57
N ASN A 402 38.07 -11.46 -41.87
CA ASN A 402 39.08 -12.05 -42.77
C ASN A 402 40.13 -12.82 -41.95
N ALA A 403 39.96 -14.15 -41.90
CA ALA A 403 40.86 -15.05 -41.18
C ALA A 403 42.31 -15.06 -41.72
N LYS A 404 42.55 -14.64 -42.96
CA LYS A 404 43.89 -14.65 -43.59
C LYS A 404 44.74 -13.42 -43.27
N GLU A 405 44.10 -12.30 -42.95
CA GLU A 405 44.79 -11.03 -42.68
C GLU A 405 44.85 -10.70 -41.18
N HIS A 406 44.18 -11.49 -40.33
CA HIS A 406 43.82 -11.10 -38.95
C HIS A 406 43.20 -9.69 -38.88
N ALA A 407 42.65 -9.21 -40.00
CA ALA A 407 42.10 -7.88 -40.17
C ALA A 407 40.58 -8.03 -40.26
N GLY A 408 39.96 -7.82 -39.10
CA GLY A 408 38.54 -7.91 -38.87
C GLY A 408 38.39 -7.88 -37.36
N PHE A 409 37.96 -6.73 -36.83
CA PHE A 409 38.12 -6.30 -35.42
C PHE A 409 39.53 -5.79 -35.09
N ARG A 410 40.03 -4.77 -35.80
CA ARG A 410 41.17 -3.97 -35.30
C ARG A 410 40.79 -3.46 -33.90
N ASN A 411 41.56 -3.82 -32.88
CA ASN A 411 41.50 -3.34 -31.49
C ASN A 411 40.61 -2.10 -31.29
N HIS A 412 39.30 -2.31 -31.13
CA HIS A 412 38.35 -1.22 -30.92
C HIS A 412 38.26 -0.81 -29.44
N HIS A 413 39.11 -1.37 -28.57
CA HIS A 413 39.24 -1.01 -27.16
C HIS A 413 39.51 0.49 -26.91
N HIS A 414 39.74 1.30 -27.94
CA HIS A 414 40.02 2.74 -27.84
C HIS A 414 39.03 3.65 -28.59
N ASN A 415 38.08 3.12 -29.36
CA ASN A 415 37.12 3.96 -30.07
C ASN A 415 35.83 4.09 -29.26
N ARG A 416 35.88 4.91 -28.21
CA ARG A 416 34.65 5.41 -27.59
C ARG A 416 33.90 6.23 -28.64
N PHE A 417 32.60 6.02 -28.81
CA PHE A 417 31.69 6.70 -29.75
C PHE A 417 31.42 8.17 -29.37
N GLY A 418 32.34 8.81 -28.64
CA GLY A 418 32.18 10.14 -28.06
C GLY A 418 31.20 10.15 -26.87
N GLU A 419 30.53 11.29 -26.70
CA GLU A 419 29.56 11.53 -25.65
C GLU A 419 28.16 11.05 -26.06
N PHE A 420 27.49 10.31 -25.17
CA PHE A 420 26.09 9.91 -25.30
C PHE A 420 25.11 11.00 -24.84
N ARG A 421 25.53 11.86 -23.90
CA ARG A 421 24.74 12.90 -23.26
C ARG A 421 23.49 12.36 -22.54
N PRO A 422 23.66 11.53 -21.50
CA PRO A 422 22.56 10.82 -20.84
C PRO A 422 21.46 11.72 -20.28
N ALA A 423 21.79 12.96 -19.88
CA ALA A 423 20.83 13.92 -19.32
C ALA A 423 20.09 14.77 -20.37
N GLN A 424 20.44 14.67 -21.65
CA GLN A 424 19.80 15.45 -22.70
C GLN A 424 18.35 14.99 -22.92
N ALA A 425 17.45 15.95 -23.16
CA ALA A 425 16.06 15.67 -23.49
C ALA A 425 15.93 14.98 -24.86
N VAL A 426 14.97 14.05 -24.95
CA VAL A 426 14.67 13.30 -26.18
C VAL A 426 13.62 14.04 -27.00
N THR A 427 13.87 14.20 -28.30
CA THR A 427 12.89 14.74 -29.26
C THR A 427 11.90 13.67 -29.71
N GLY A 428 10.73 14.06 -30.23
CA GLY A 428 9.77 13.09 -30.76
C GLY A 428 10.32 12.30 -31.95
N ALA A 429 11.20 12.89 -32.76
CA ALA A 429 11.87 12.18 -33.85
C ALA A 429 12.75 11.05 -33.32
N GLU A 430 13.58 11.33 -32.30
CA GLU A 430 14.44 10.34 -31.64
C GLU A 430 13.60 9.24 -30.97
N PHE A 431 12.57 9.62 -30.20
CA PHE A 431 11.68 8.65 -29.54
C PHE A 431 11.00 7.73 -30.55
N ASN A 432 10.40 8.29 -31.59
CA ASN A 432 9.72 7.53 -32.63
C ASN A 432 10.66 6.54 -33.32
N ALA A 433 11.88 6.98 -33.67
CA ALA A 433 12.87 6.14 -34.35
C ALA A 433 13.33 4.97 -33.46
N VAL A 434 13.55 5.20 -32.17
CA VAL A 434 13.90 4.14 -31.21
C VAL A 434 12.78 3.11 -31.09
N VAL A 435 11.53 3.56 -30.90
CA VAL A 435 10.39 2.65 -30.76
C VAL A 435 10.11 1.90 -32.07
N GLU A 436 10.22 2.55 -33.22
CA GLU A 436 10.05 1.93 -34.52
C GLU A 436 11.12 0.85 -34.77
N LYS A 437 12.38 1.12 -34.38
CA LYS A 437 13.46 0.14 -34.45
C LYS A 437 13.18 -1.11 -33.61
N LEU A 438 12.64 -0.95 -32.40
CA LEU A 438 12.43 -2.04 -31.46
C LEU A 438 11.10 -2.79 -31.67
N SER A 439 10.07 -2.11 -32.16
CA SER A 439 8.71 -2.67 -32.26
C SER A 439 8.22 -2.89 -33.70
N GLY A 440 8.88 -2.28 -34.69
CA GLY A 440 8.38 -2.18 -36.07
C GLY A 440 7.16 -1.27 -36.21
N ARG A 441 6.76 -0.54 -35.16
CA ARG A 441 5.59 0.35 -35.14
C ARG A 441 6.01 1.78 -34.83
N LYS A 442 5.36 2.74 -35.50
CA LYS A 442 5.61 4.18 -35.28
C LYS A 442 4.63 4.74 -34.23
N PRO A 443 5.11 5.30 -33.10
CA PRO A 443 4.22 5.83 -32.05
C PRO A 443 3.53 7.14 -32.42
N GLY A 444 4.11 7.92 -33.34
CA GLY A 444 3.47 9.11 -33.90
C GLY A 444 3.57 10.37 -33.05
N LEU A 445 4.58 10.50 -32.18
CA LEU A 445 4.82 11.76 -31.45
C LEU A 445 5.32 12.88 -32.38
N PRO A 446 5.00 14.17 -32.11
CA PRO A 446 5.48 15.29 -32.92
C PRO A 446 7.01 15.34 -32.99
N PRO A 447 7.63 15.35 -34.18
CA PRO A 447 9.07 15.11 -34.33
C PRO A 447 9.95 16.18 -33.67
N ASP A 448 9.54 17.45 -33.74
CA ASP A 448 10.34 18.61 -33.35
C ASP A 448 10.14 19.04 -31.89
N GLU A 449 9.29 18.32 -31.14
CA GLU A 449 8.99 18.62 -29.74
C GLU A 449 9.79 17.72 -28.79
N ALA A 450 10.14 18.26 -27.62
CA ALA A 450 10.69 17.45 -26.53
C ALA A 450 9.59 16.53 -25.99
N VAL A 451 9.92 15.25 -25.80
CA VAL A 451 8.97 14.25 -25.29
C VAL A 451 8.93 14.33 -23.77
N THR A 452 7.76 14.57 -23.20
CA THR A 452 7.54 14.45 -21.76
C THR A 452 7.41 12.99 -21.33
N ARG A 453 7.69 12.69 -20.05
CA ARG A 453 7.53 11.34 -19.49
C ARG A 453 6.09 10.83 -19.63
N GLY A 454 5.12 11.73 -19.47
CA GLY A 454 3.70 11.44 -19.68
C GLY A 454 3.38 11.09 -21.13
N ALA A 455 3.87 11.88 -22.10
CA ALA A 455 3.65 11.62 -23.52
C ALA A 455 4.27 10.29 -23.97
N ALA A 456 5.51 10.01 -23.54
CA ALA A 456 6.17 8.73 -23.78
C ALA A 456 5.35 7.54 -23.25
N SER A 457 4.82 7.66 -22.03
CA SER A 457 4.00 6.62 -21.41
C SER A 457 2.72 6.36 -22.19
N ILE A 458 2.03 7.41 -22.63
CA ILE A 458 0.81 7.31 -23.45
C ILE A 458 1.13 6.59 -24.77
N ALA A 459 2.20 7.00 -25.45
CA ALA A 459 2.61 6.42 -26.73
C ALA A 459 2.92 4.92 -26.61
N LEU A 460 3.65 4.50 -25.57
CA LEU A 460 3.96 3.08 -25.36
C LEU A 460 2.70 2.27 -25.02
N ALA A 461 1.86 2.77 -24.11
CA ALA A 461 0.62 2.08 -23.75
C ALA A 461 -0.31 1.89 -24.96
N ALA A 462 -0.37 2.86 -25.89
CA ALA A 462 -1.15 2.77 -27.12
C ALA A 462 -0.66 1.66 -28.08
N LEU A 463 0.62 1.27 -28.01
CA LEU A 463 1.20 0.18 -28.80
C LEU A 463 0.91 -1.21 -28.22
N GLY A 464 0.21 -1.30 -27.08
CA GLY A 464 -0.06 -2.56 -26.38
C GLY A 464 1.13 -3.07 -25.56
N ILE A 465 2.14 -2.21 -25.35
CA ILE A 465 3.32 -2.46 -24.52
C ILE A 465 2.97 -2.46 -23.05
#